data_AF-A0A9D4HVN0-F1
#
_entry.id   AF-A0A9D4HVN0-F1
#
_cell.length_a   1.000
_cell.length_b   1.000
_cell.length_c   1.000
_cell.angle_alpha   90.00
_cell.angle_beta   90.00
_cell.angle_gamma   90.00
#
_symmetry.space_group_name_H-M   'P 1'
#
loop_
_entity.id
_entity.type
_entity.pdbx_description
1 polymer ?
#
loop_
_entity_poly.entity_id
_entity_poly.type
_entity_poly.pdbx_seq_one_letter_code
_entity_poly.pdbx_strand_id
1 'polypeptide(L)' 'MTQKAFLEEAELMYRLRHPKLVQLIAVCTKPSHIITELMVNGALLDYLRKDQGRTITFNIITNMAGQVWD' A
#
# COMPACT_ATOMS: atom_id res chain seq x y z
N MET A 1 -11.35 -18.36 -1.86
CA MET A 1 -9.94 -18.54 -1.47
C MET A 1 -9.88 -19.46 -0.27
N THR A 2 -9.00 -20.46 -0.24
CA THR A 2 -8.83 -21.34 0.93
C THR A 2 -7.98 -20.61 1.98
N GLN A 3 -8.12 -20.96 3.27
CA GLN A 3 -7.28 -20.41 4.33
C GLN A 3 -5.78 -20.65 4.06
N LYS A 4 -5.46 -21.78 3.45
CA LYS A 4 -4.09 -22.14 3.03
C LYS A 4 -3.55 -21.17 1.99
N ALA A 5 -4.29 -20.90 0.92
CA ALA A 5 -3.87 -19.97 -0.13
C ALA A 5 -3.67 -18.54 0.41
N PHE A 6 -4.55 -18.09 1.31
CA PHE A 6 -4.40 -16.80 1.99
C PHE A 6 -3.11 -16.71 2.80
N LEU A 7 -2.78 -17.76 3.56
CA LEU A 7 -1.54 -17.81 4.35
C LEU A 7 -0.28 -17.88 3.47
N GLU A 8 -0.32 -18.64 2.37
CA GLU A 8 0.79 -18.73 1.41
C GLU A 8 1.09 -17.37 0.76
N GLU A 9 0.06 -16.63 0.34
CA GLU A 9 0.22 -15.28 -0.20
C GLU A 9 0.66 -14.27 0.87
N ALA A 10 0.08 -14.35 2.07
CA ALA A 10 0.48 -13.49 3.19
C ALA A 10 1.94 -13.70 3.59
N GLU A 11 2.44 -14.94 3.56
CA GLU A 11 3.84 -15.23 3.85
C GLU A 11 4.76 -14.64 2.78
N LEU A 12 4.39 -14.72 1.50
CA LEU A 12 5.13 -14.06 0.42
C LEU A 12 5.19 -12.54 0.65
N MET A 13 4.04 -11.91 0.89
CA MET A 13 3.93 -10.46 1.12
C MET A 13 4.70 -10.01 2.36
N TYR A 14 4.72 -10.81 3.43
CA TYR A 14 5.45 -10.49 4.66
C TYR A 14 6.98 -10.40 4.45
N ARG A 15 7.52 -11.17 3.51
CA ARG A 15 8.96 -11.16 3.18
C ARG A 15 9.36 -9.99 2.28
N LEU A 16 8.41 -9.38 1.56
CA LEU A 16 8.69 -8.21 0.72
C LEU A 16 9.00 -7.02 1.62
N ARG A 17 10.24 -6.52 1.56
CA ARG A 17 10.68 -5.33 2.27
C ARG A 17 11.26 -4.33 1.28
N HIS A 18 10.53 -3.24 1.08
CA HIS A 18 10.96 -2.13 0.25
C HIS A 18 10.41 -0.82 0.85
N PRO A 19 11.19 0.26 0.91
CA PRO A 19 10.70 1.54 1.45
C PRO A 19 9.51 2.15 0.68
N LYS A 20 9.20 1.65 -0.52
CA LYS A 20 8.07 2.09 -1.36
C LYS A 20 6.92 1.09 -1.44
N LEU A 21 7.01 -0.05 -0.73
CA LEU A 21 5.93 -1.02 -0.63
C LEU A 21 5.27 -0.92 0.73
N VAL A 22 3.94 -0.89 0.75
CA VAL A 22 3.17 -0.93 1.99
C VAL A 22 3.45 -2.25 2.71
N GLN A 23 4.02 -2.17 3.90
CA GLN A 23 4.45 -3.33 4.65
C GLN A 23 3.25 -4.10 5.22
N LEU A 24 3.20 -5.40 4.93
CA LEU A 24 2.36 -6.34 5.67
C LEU A 24 2.97 -6.59 7.05
N ILE A 25 2.24 -6.28 8.12
CA ILE A 25 2.67 -6.46 9.51
C ILE A 25 2.20 -7.81 10.04
N ALA A 26 0.92 -8.13 9.84
CA ALA A 26 0.33 -9.38 10.33
C ALA A 26 -0.96 -9.73 9.57
N VAL A 27 -1.43 -10.96 9.76
CA VAL A 27 -2.75 -11.41 9.30
C VAL A 27 -3.52 -12.13 10.41
N CYS A 28 -4.83 -11.93 10.46
CA CYS A 28 -5.74 -12.77 11.23
C CYS A 28 -6.41 -13.76 10.28
N THR A 29 -6.72 -14.97 10.73
CA THR A 29 -7.33 -16.02 9.88
C THR A 29 -8.81 -16.27 10.17
N LYS A 30 -9.34 -15.77 11.29
CA LYS A 30 -10.73 -15.99 11.73
C LYS A 30 -11.25 -14.81 12.57
N PRO A 31 -11.83 -13.76 11.94
CA PRO A 31 -12.05 -13.57 10.50
C PRO A 31 -10.75 -13.18 9.78
N SER A 32 -10.69 -13.35 8.46
CA SER A 32 -9.52 -12.93 7.69
C SER A 32 -9.33 -11.42 7.75
N HIS A 33 -8.21 -10.96 8.31
CA HIS A 33 -7.83 -9.54 8.33
C HIS A 33 -6.38 -9.39 7.88
N ILE A 34 -6.09 -8.27 7.22
CA ILE A 34 -4.74 -7.88 6.80
C ILE A 34 -4.37 -6.64 7.60
N ILE A 35 -3.27 -6.71 8.33
CA ILE A 35 -2.78 -5.63 9.17
C ILE A 35 -1.53 -5.07 8.51
N THR A 36 -1.61 -3.83 8.05
CA THR A 36 -0.52 -3.11 7.37
C THR A 36 -0.11 -1.87 8.16
N GLU A 37 0.95 -1.20 7.73
CA GLU A 37 1.22 0.15 8.21
C GLU A 37 0.12 1.14 7.82
N LEU A 38 0.04 2.24 8.57
CA LEU A 38 -0.93 3.30 8.35
C LEU A 38 -0.39 4.33 7.36
N MET A 39 -1.04 4.42 6.19
CA MET A 39 -0.82 5.51 5.24
C MET A 39 -1.72 6.70 5.58
N VAL A 40 -1.19 7.69 6.29
CA VAL A 40 -1.97 8.81 6.87
C VAL A 40 -2.76 9.62 5.84
N ASN A 41 -2.31 9.67 4.59
CA ASN A 41 -2.96 10.40 3.50
C ASN A 41 -3.95 9.53 2.70
N GLY A 42 -4.07 8.25 3.04
CA GLY A 42 -4.94 7.29 2.36
C GLY A 42 -4.49 6.93 0.94
N ALA A 43 -5.46 6.54 0.10
CA ALA A 43 -5.21 6.14 -1.28
C ALA A 43 -4.75 7.33 -2.14
N LEU A 44 -3.75 7.10 -2.99
CA LEU A 44 -3.21 8.12 -3.89
C LEU A 44 -4.30 8.72 -4.81
N LEU A 45 -5.23 7.90 -5.30
CA LEU A 45 -6.34 8.37 -6.14
C LEU A 45 -7.20 9.42 -5.43
N ASP A 46 -7.54 9.17 -4.17
CA ASP A 46 -8.35 10.10 -3.38
C ASP A 46 -7.55 11.33 -3.00
N TYR A 47 -6.27 11.16 -2.67
CA TYR A 47 -5.35 12.25 -2.40
C TYR A 47 -5.25 13.23 -3.59
N LEU A 48 -5.11 12.70 -4.82
CA LEU A 48 -5.04 13.50 -6.04
C LEU A 48 -6.37 14.20 -6.39
N ARG A 49 -7.51 13.64 -5.98
CA ARG A 49 -8.85 14.21 -6.25
C ARG A 49 -9.29 15.26 -5.22
N LYS A 50 -8.72 15.26 -4.01
CA LYS A 50 -8.98 16.24 -2.94
C LYS A 50 -8.31 17.59 -3.24
N ASP A 51 -8.67 18.62 -2.47
CA ASP A 51 -8.16 19.99 -2.67
C ASP A 51 -6.62 20.08 -2.63
N GLN A 52 -5.97 19.28 -1.78
CA GLN A 52 -4.50 19.19 -1.74
C GLN A 52 -3.89 18.65 -3.03
N GLY A 53 -4.61 17.79 -3.75
CA GLY A 53 -4.21 17.23 -5.04
C GLY A 53 -4.16 18.27 -6.16
N ARG A 54 -5.02 19.30 -6.08
CA ARG A 54 -5.15 20.35 -7.11
C ARG A 54 -3.98 21.33 -7.13
N THR A 55 -3.24 21.43 -6.03
CA THR A 55 -2.08 22.32 -5.90
C THR A 55 -0.74 21.63 -6.20
N ILE A 56 -0.76 20.35 -6.57
CA ILE A 56 0.45 19.57 -6.84
C ILE A 56 1.05 19.97 -8.19
N THR A 57 2.36 20.22 -8.20
CA THR A 57 3.10 20.56 -9.43
C THR A 57 3.48 19.31 -10.21
N PHE A 58 3.74 19.47 -11.51
CA PHE A 58 4.19 18.39 -12.39
C PHE A 58 5.39 17.61 -11.82
N ASN A 59 6.39 18.33 -11.29
CA ASN A 59 7.58 17.72 -10.69
C ASN A 59 7.25 16.74 -9.56
N ILE A 60 6.24 17.06 -8.74
CA ILE A 60 5.81 16.18 -7.64
C ILE A 60 5.09 14.95 -8.19
N ILE A 61 4.23 15.10 -9.20
CA ILE A 61 3.54 13.96 -9.84
C ILE A 61 4.56 13.02 -10.50
N THR A 62 5.55 13.56 -11.22
CA THR A 62 6.64 12.77 -11.81
C THR A 62 7.45 12.06 -10.73
N ASN A 63 7.72 12.73 -9.60
CA ASN A 63 8.40 12.09 -8.48
C ASN A 63 7.57 10.95 -7.85
N MET A 64 6.26 11.14 -7.65
CA MET A 64 5.37 10.09 -7.17
C MET A 64 5.35 8.89 -8.12
N ALA A 65 5.29 9.13 -9.44
CA ALA A 65 5.38 8.06 -10.44
C ALA A 65 6.71 7.31 -10.36
N GLY A 66 7.82 8.02 -10.20
CA GLY A 66 9.14 7.43 -9.98
C GLY A 66 9.21 6.55 -8.72
N GLN A 67 8.53 6.95 -7.64
CA GLN A 67 8.47 6.15 -6.41
C GLN A 67 7.62 4.88 -6.53
N VAL A 68 6.64 4.84 -7.43
CA VAL A 68 5.81 3.64 -7.68
C VAL A 68 6.51 2.69 -8.66
N TRP A 69 7.34 3.23 -9.55
CA TRP A 69 8.13 2.45 -10.49
C TRP A 69 9.28 1.68 -9.83
N ASP A 70 9.88 2.27 -8.79
CA ASP A 70 10.97 1.72 -7.98
C ASP A 70 10.51 0.58 -7.05
#